data_AF-A0A7X9X8C1-F1
#
_entry.id   AF-A0A7X9X8C1-F1
#
_cell.length_a   1.000
_cell.length_b   1.000
_cell.length_c   1.000
_cell.angle_alpha   90.00
_cell.angle_beta   90.00
_cell.angle_gamma   90.00
#
_symmetry.space_group_name_H-M   'P 1'
#
loop_
_entity.id
_entity.type
_entity.pdbx_description
1 polymer ?
#
loop_
_entity_poly.entity_id
_entity_poly.type
_entity_poly.pdbx_seq_one_letter_code
_entity_poly.pdbx_strand_id
1 'polypeptide(L)'
;MSGQNESPYYFVPHPSRHPISAAAGLLVMLGSLAAWINEQSWAPIGVFAGLLWLLFTLWHWFGDAIAESEGGMYGKNVDRSYRWSMSWFIFSEVMFFGAFFGALFYAREIALHQLGSLDFKLIWPDFSAVWPNNGPANLVSTYKSMQPWPVPTINTALLLSSGATLTVSHHALRDNHRRKAIVWLAATLVLGVCFLFLQGFEYFHAYNELNLTLASGIYGSTFFLLTGFHGFHVFLGGTMLAVVLARLIRGHFTAEHHFAFEGAAWYWHFVDVVWLGLYVVVYWL
;
A
#
# COMPACT_ATOMS: atom_id res chain seq x y z
N MET A 1 31.89 10.11 -7.53
CA MET A 1 32.80 9.19 -6.81
C MET A 1 33.19 9.86 -5.51
N SER A 2 32.53 9.49 -4.41
CA SER A 2 33.09 9.60 -3.06
C SER A 2 33.23 8.18 -2.55
N GLY A 3 34.46 7.74 -2.28
CA GLY A 3 34.69 6.48 -1.59
C GLY A 3 34.12 6.63 -0.19
N GLN A 4 33.16 5.79 0.17
CA GLN A 4 32.64 5.80 1.52
C GLN A 4 33.65 5.21 2.50
N ASN A 5 33.65 5.81 3.68
CA ASN A 5 34.50 5.53 4.81
C ASN A 5 34.29 4.08 5.28
N GLU A 6 35.32 3.23 5.25
CA GLU A 6 35.27 1.88 5.82
C GLU A 6 35.21 1.87 7.36
N SER A 7 35.23 3.05 7.98
CA SER A 7 35.22 3.21 9.42
C SER A 7 33.98 2.57 10.06
N PRO A 8 34.13 1.85 11.19
CA PRO A 8 33.02 1.23 11.93
C PRO A 8 32.07 2.25 12.60
N TYR A 9 32.29 3.54 12.39
CA TYR A 9 31.52 4.62 12.99
C TYR A 9 30.07 4.63 12.47
N TYR A 10 29.11 4.60 13.41
CA TYR A 10 27.70 4.75 13.11
C TYR A 10 27.36 6.25 13.01
N PHE A 11 26.83 6.68 11.87
CA PHE A 11 26.45 8.08 11.69
C PHE A 11 25.29 8.45 12.63
N VAL A 12 25.50 9.49 13.43
CA VAL A 12 24.46 10.09 14.27
C VAL A 12 24.12 11.45 13.68
N PRO A 13 22.90 11.64 13.16
CA PRO A 13 22.50 12.90 12.55
C PRO A 13 22.42 14.02 13.59
N HIS A 14 22.57 15.26 13.12
CA HIS A 14 22.35 16.44 13.95
C HIS A 14 20.88 16.55 14.38
N PRO A 15 20.58 17.31 15.46
CA PRO A 15 19.21 17.53 15.89
C PRO A 15 18.31 18.04 14.75
N SER A 16 17.20 17.34 14.51
CA SER A 16 16.26 17.65 13.43
C SER A 16 14.90 18.11 13.97
N ARG A 17 14.28 19.05 13.27
CA ARG A 17 12.92 19.55 13.56
C ARG A 17 11.82 18.71 12.91
N HIS A 18 12.18 17.80 12.01
CA HIS A 18 11.20 17.02 11.25
C HIS A 18 10.26 16.18 12.14
N PRO A 19 10.72 15.51 13.21
CA PRO A 19 9.83 14.72 14.05
C PRO A 19 8.70 15.53 14.70
N ILE A 20 9.02 16.70 15.28
CA ILE A 20 8.03 17.55 15.94
C ILE A 20 7.11 18.24 14.92
N SER A 21 7.64 18.61 13.74
CA SER A 21 6.84 19.16 12.65
C SER A 21 5.84 18.13 12.10
N ALA A 22 6.28 16.88 11.91
CA ALA A 22 5.41 15.80 11.45
C ALA A 22 4.32 15.48 12.49
N ALA A 23 4.68 15.45 13.77
CA ALA A 23 3.72 15.25 14.85
C ALA A 23 2.67 16.37 14.92
N ALA A 24 3.07 17.64 14.72
CA ALA A 24 2.14 18.76 14.66
C ALA A 24 1.18 18.65 13.46
N GLY A 25 1.70 18.33 12.27
CA GLY A 25 0.87 18.09 11.08
C GLY A 25 -0.12 16.94 11.27
N LEU A 26 0.32 15.83 11.86
CA LEU A 26 -0.54 14.68 12.20
C LEU A 26 -1.62 15.05 13.22
N LEU A 27 -1.28 15.81 14.27
CA LEU A 27 -2.24 16.25 15.27
C LEU A 27 -3.34 17.12 14.65
N VAL A 28 -2.96 18.09 13.81
CA VAL A 28 -3.93 18.93 13.09
C VAL A 28 -4.79 18.08 12.17
N MET A 29 -4.18 17.18 11.39
CA MET A 29 -4.89 16.33 10.44
C MET A 29 -5.90 15.41 11.14
N LEU A 30 -5.45 14.63 12.13
CA LEU A 30 -6.29 13.63 12.82
C LEU A 30 -7.31 14.28 13.76
N GLY A 31 -6.94 15.37 14.44
CA GLY A 31 -7.87 16.15 15.26
C GLY A 31 -8.98 16.77 14.42
N SER A 32 -8.63 17.31 13.24
CA SER A 32 -9.63 17.82 12.29
C SER A 32 -10.45 16.69 11.68
N LEU A 33 -9.88 15.51 11.42
CA LEU A 33 -10.64 14.37 10.91
C LEU A 33 -11.72 13.93 11.92
N ALA A 34 -11.36 13.89 13.21
CA ALA A 34 -12.33 13.61 14.28
C ALA A 34 -13.45 14.68 14.31
N ALA A 35 -13.11 15.95 14.15
CA ALA A 35 -14.10 17.03 14.07
C ALA A 35 -14.99 16.91 12.82
N TRP A 36 -14.45 16.47 11.68
CA TRP A 36 -15.21 16.29 10.44
C TRP A 36 -16.22 15.15 10.57
N ILE A 37 -15.84 14.05 11.19
CA ILE A 37 -16.77 12.94 11.50
C ILE A 37 -17.93 13.43 12.40
N ASN A 38 -17.71 14.46 13.22
CA ASN A 38 -18.72 15.12 14.05
C ASN A 38 -19.33 16.36 13.37
N GLU A 39 -19.35 16.37 12.03
CA GLU A 39 -20.05 17.35 11.19
C GLU A 39 -19.62 18.82 11.39
N GLN A 40 -18.40 19.06 11.86
CA GLN A 40 -17.88 20.41 12.02
C GLN A 40 -17.45 21.03 10.68
N SER A 41 -17.98 22.21 10.36
CA SER A 41 -17.82 22.84 9.03
C SER A 41 -16.40 23.29 8.69
N TRP A 42 -15.59 23.65 9.70
CA TRP A 42 -14.18 24.06 9.51
C TRP A 42 -13.23 22.86 9.32
N ALA A 43 -13.68 21.67 9.73
CA ALA A 43 -12.83 20.51 9.86
C ALA A 43 -12.19 20.00 8.54
N PRO A 44 -12.88 20.02 7.38
CA PRO A 44 -12.24 19.63 6.12
C PRO A 44 -10.99 20.46 5.81
N ILE A 45 -11.05 21.77 6.04
CA ILE A 45 -9.90 22.67 5.83
C ILE A 45 -8.74 22.27 6.73
N GLY A 46 -9.01 21.95 8.00
CA GLY A 46 -8.00 21.49 8.96
C GLY A 46 -7.35 20.17 8.54
N VAL A 47 -8.14 19.21 8.00
CA VAL A 47 -7.60 17.94 7.48
C VAL A 47 -6.63 18.20 6.32
N PHE A 48 -7.04 18.97 5.32
CA PHE A 48 -6.18 19.27 4.17
C PHE A 48 -4.95 20.10 4.54
N ALA A 49 -5.09 21.06 5.46
CA ALA A 49 -3.96 21.83 5.97
C ALA A 49 -2.94 20.94 6.71
N GLY A 50 -3.41 20.05 7.58
CA GLY A 50 -2.56 19.08 8.29
C GLY A 50 -1.87 18.10 7.33
N LEU A 51 -2.59 17.62 6.31
CA LEU A 51 -2.03 16.75 5.28
C LEU A 51 -0.92 17.47 4.47
N LEU A 52 -1.17 18.70 4.01
CA LEU A 52 -0.17 19.49 3.28
C LEU A 52 1.07 19.78 4.15
N TRP A 53 0.87 20.07 5.44
CA TRP A 53 1.97 20.23 6.40
C TRP A 53 2.80 18.96 6.54
N LEU A 54 2.14 17.80 6.68
CA LEU A 54 2.81 16.51 6.77
C LEU A 54 3.62 16.21 5.51
N LEU A 55 3.02 16.40 4.32
CA LEU A 55 3.70 16.21 3.04
C LEU A 55 4.90 17.15 2.88
N PHE A 56 4.76 18.41 3.28
CA PHE A 56 5.86 19.38 3.29
C PHE A 56 7.00 18.91 4.20
N THR A 57 6.69 18.41 5.39
CA THR A 57 7.69 17.90 6.34
C THR A 57 8.39 16.67 5.78
N LEU A 58 7.65 15.70 5.24
CA LEU A 58 8.21 14.48 4.66
C LEU A 58 9.09 14.77 3.44
N TRP A 59 8.71 15.73 2.59
CA TRP A 59 9.53 16.16 1.46
C TRP A 59 10.92 16.64 1.89
N HIS A 60 10.98 17.49 2.93
CA HIS A 60 12.25 17.98 3.47
C HIS A 60 13.02 16.88 4.19
N TRP A 61 12.34 16.06 4.99
CA TRP A 61 12.99 14.97 5.73
C TRP A 61 13.64 13.95 4.78
N PHE A 62 12.92 13.50 3.75
CA PHE A 62 13.50 12.60 2.76
C PHE A 62 14.56 13.28 1.88
N GLY A 63 14.41 14.58 1.61
CA GLY A 63 15.44 15.38 0.94
C GLY A 63 16.76 15.39 1.71
N ASP A 64 16.70 15.63 3.03
CA ASP A 64 17.87 15.59 3.91
C ASP A 64 18.47 14.19 3.95
N ALA A 65 17.68 13.13 4.12
CA ALA A 65 18.18 11.75 4.10
C ALA A 65 18.88 11.38 2.78
N ILE A 66 18.39 11.89 1.64
CA ILE A 66 19.06 11.73 0.35
C ILE A 66 20.38 12.51 0.33
N ALA A 67 20.38 13.77 0.78
CA ALA A 67 21.59 14.60 0.81
C ALA A 67 22.68 14.00 1.70
N GLU A 68 22.31 13.45 2.86
CA GLU A 68 23.20 12.75 3.78
C GLU A 68 23.80 11.48 3.14
N SER A 69 22.97 10.71 2.43
CA SER A 69 23.40 9.52 1.67
C SER A 69 24.41 9.89 0.59
N GLU A 70 24.09 10.87 -0.28
CA GLU A 70 24.98 11.30 -1.37
C GLU A 70 26.25 11.99 -0.85
N GLY A 71 26.16 12.62 0.33
CA GLY A 71 27.30 13.20 1.04
C GLY A 71 28.30 12.16 1.57
N GLY A 72 28.00 10.86 1.45
CA GLY A 72 28.89 9.78 1.87
C GLY A 72 28.90 9.53 3.37
N MET A 73 27.90 10.02 4.11
CA MET A 73 27.86 9.91 5.57
C MET A 73 27.39 8.53 6.06
N TYR A 74 26.73 7.74 5.22
CA TYR A 74 26.19 6.44 5.58
C TYR A 74 27.20 5.31 5.36
N GLY A 75 27.83 4.80 6.42
CA GLY A 75 28.70 3.62 6.33
C GLY A 75 27.94 2.28 6.31
N LYS A 76 28.69 1.16 6.27
CA LYS A 76 28.14 -0.21 6.22
C LYS A 76 27.16 -0.54 7.35
N ASN A 77 27.40 -0.03 8.56
CA ASN A 77 26.49 -0.26 9.71
C ASN A 77 25.15 0.45 9.53
N VAL A 78 25.15 1.66 8.94
CA VAL A 78 23.94 2.43 8.67
C VAL A 78 23.12 1.75 7.57
N ASP A 79 23.77 1.29 6.49
CA ASP A 79 23.13 0.49 5.43
C ASP A 79 22.46 -0.78 6.00
N ARG A 80 23.17 -1.52 6.86
CA ARG A 80 22.62 -2.68 7.56
C ARG A 80 21.39 -2.33 8.40
N SER A 81 21.44 -1.24 9.17
CA SER A 81 20.29 -0.77 9.95
C SER A 81 19.10 -0.45 9.05
N TYR A 82 19.30 0.28 7.95
CA TYR A 82 18.22 0.60 7.03
C TYR A 82 17.56 -0.64 6.41
N ARG A 83 18.34 -1.67 6.08
CA ARG A 83 17.81 -2.96 5.58
C ARG A 83 16.94 -3.67 6.61
N TRP A 84 17.37 -3.71 7.86
CA TRP A 84 16.56 -4.27 8.95
C TRP A 84 15.32 -3.45 9.22
N SER A 85 15.43 -2.11 9.23
CA SER A 85 14.27 -1.22 9.38
C SER A 85 13.25 -1.45 8.28
N MET A 86 13.67 -1.57 7.02
CA MET A 86 12.76 -1.85 5.92
C MET A 86 12.11 -3.23 6.04
N SER A 87 12.86 -4.24 6.49
CA SER A 87 12.33 -5.59 6.70
C SER A 87 11.27 -5.61 7.81
N TRP A 88 11.52 -4.93 8.93
CA TRP A 88 10.56 -4.81 10.03
C TRP A 88 9.34 -3.97 9.66
N PHE A 89 9.52 -2.92 8.86
CA PHE A 89 8.41 -2.15 8.31
C PHE A 89 7.52 -3.02 7.42
N ILE A 90 8.09 -3.76 6.45
CA ILE A 90 7.30 -4.68 5.61
C ILE A 90 6.60 -5.73 6.49
N PHE A 91 7.29 -6.27 7.50
CA PHE A 91 6.67 -7.24 8.42
C PHE A 91 5.47 -6.65 9.16
N SER A 92 5.53 -5.40 9.63
CA SER A 92 4.36 -4.75 10.24
C SER A 92 3.21 -4.57 9.25
N GLU A 93 3.50 -4.26 7.99
CA GLU A 93 2.47 -4.15 6.95
C GLU A 93 1.83 -5.52 6.65
N VAL A 94 2.61 -6.61 6.65
CA VAL A 94 2.06 -7.98 6.54
C VAL A 94 1.12 -8.29 7.70
N MET A 95 1.47 -7.91 8.93
CA MET A 95 0.58 -8.09 10.09
C MET A 95 -0.69 -7.23 9.98
N PHE A 96 -0.58 -6.01 9.47
CA PHE A 96 -1.72 -5.13 9.19
C PHE A 96 -2.71 -5.76 8.21
N PHE A 97 -2.23 -6.29 7.06
CA PHE A 97 -3.09 -7.06 6.15
C PHE A 97 -3.60 -8.35 6.78
N GLY A 98 -2.78 -9.03 7.58
CA GLY A 98 -3.16 -10.22 8.33
C GLY A 98 -4.38 -10.00 9.22
N ALA A 99 -4.52 -8.82 9.83
CA ALA A 99 -5.71 -8.46 10.60
C ALA A 99 -6.97 -8.38 9.72
N PHE A 100 -6.91 -7.80 8.52
CA PHE A 100 -8.06 -7.72 7.62
C PHE A 100 -8.41 -9.07 6.98
N PHE A 101 -7.42 -9.86 6.58
CA PHE A 101 -7.66 -11.24 6.14
C PHE A 101 -8.26 -12.09 7.27
N GLY A 102 -7.78 -11.91 8.50
CA GLY A 102 -8.35 -12.55 9.69
C GLY A 102 -9.80 -12.14 9.94
N ALA A 103 -10.13 -10.85 9.76
CA ALA A 103 -11.50 -10.36 9.87
C ALA A 103 -12.42 -10.95 8.79
N LEU A 104 -11.95 -11.03 7.54
CA LEU A 104 -12.68 -11.68 6.45
C LEU A 104 -12.89 -13.17 6.73
N PHE A 105 -11.84 -13.88 7.14
CA PHE A 105 -11.90 -15.30 7.51
C PHE A 105 -12.89 -15.53 8.65
N TYR A 106 -12.81 -14.74 9.72
CA TYR A 106 -13.75 -14.85 10.84
C TYR A 106 -15.19 -14.60 10.40
N ALA A 107 -15.44 -13.57 9.59
CA ALA A 107 -16.76 -13.28 9.07
C ALA A 107 -17.32 -14.40 8.19
N ARG A 108 -16.50 -14.93 7.29
CA ARG A 108 -16.90 -15.91 6.26
C ARG A 108 -16.98 -17.34 6.79
N GLU A 109 -15.96 -17.81 7.51
CA GLU A 109 -15.81 -19.22 7.88
C GLU A 109 -16.37 -19.54 9.27
N ILE A 110 -16.49 -18.52 10.15
CA ILE A 110 -16.95 -18.73 11.53
C ILE A 110 -18.34 -18.11 11.73
N ALA A 111 -18.45 -16.77 11.64
CA ALA A 111 -19.66 -16.06 11.99
C ALA A 111 -20.84 -16.41 11.06
N LEU A 112 -20.58 -16.51 9.75
CA LEU A 112 -21.59 -16.91 8.76
C LEU A 112 -22.22 -18.27 9.07
N HIS A 113 -21.39 -19.29 9.34
CA HIS A 113 -21.85 -20.65 9.62
C HIS A 113 -22.56 -20.75 10.97
N GLN A 114 -22.10 -20.00 11.98
CA GLN A 114 -22.80 -19.90 13.25
C GLN A 114 -24.20 -19.31 13.07
N LEU A 115 -24.34 -18.23 12.30
CA LEU A 115 -25.64 -17.60 12.03
C LEU A 115 -26.59 -18.50 11.23
N GLY A 116 -26.07 -19.38 10.37
CA GLY A 116 -26.86 -20.36 9.62
C GLY A 116 -27.15 -21.67 10.35
N SER A 117 -26.68 -21.81 11.61
CA SER A 117 -26.86 -23.04 12.38
C SER A 117 -28.31 -23.24 12.82
N LEU A 118 -28.67 -24.48 13.20
CA LEU A 118 -29.99 -24.82 13.72
C LEU A 118 -30.39 -23.96 14.94
N ASP A 119 -29.42 -23.62 15.78
CA ASP A 119 -29.66 -22.84 17.01
C ASP A 119 -30.11 -21.41 16.70
N PHE A 120 -29.64 -20.83 15.60
CA PHE A 120 -29.95 -19.46 15.20
C PHE A 120 -31.14 -19.35 14.24
N LYS A 121 -31.65 -20.47 13.70
CA LYS A 121 -32.84 -20.47 12.85
C LYS A 121 -34.11 -19.97 13.53
N LEU A 122 -34.18 -20.02 14.87
CA LEU A 122 -35.31 -19.44 15.60
C LEU A 122 -35.33 -17.90 15.48
N ILE A 123 -34.16 -17.28 15.38
CA ILE A 123 -34.00 -15.82 15.27
C ILE A 123 -33.98 -15.40 13.80
N TRP A 124 -33.32 -16.18 12.95
CA TRP A 124 -33.11 -15.90 11.52
C TRP A 124 -33.58 -17.08 10.65
N PRO A 125 -34.90 -17.31 10.54
CA PRO A 125 -35.44 -18.50 9.90
C PRO A 125 -35.09 -18.61 8.41
N ASP A 126 -35.00 -17.48 7.71
CA ASP A 126 -34.76 -17.41 6.28
C ASP A 126 -33.27 -17.20 5.92
N PHE A 127 -32.38 -17.16 6.93
CA PHE A 127 -30.95 -16.94 6.67
C PHE A 127 -30.28 -18.22 6.17
N SER A 128 -29.46 -18.06 5.13
CA SER A 128 -28.63 -19.12 4.57
C SER A 128 -27.17 -18.72 4.65
N ALA A 129 -26.33 -19.64 5.14
CA ALA A 129 -24.88 -19.45 5.27
C ALA A 129 -24.18 -19.59 3.90
N VAL A 130 -24.43 -18.63 3.02
CA VAL A 130 -23.79 -18.51 1.71
C VAL A 130 -22.97 -17.23 1.67
N TRP A 131 -21.81 -17.27 1.02
CA TRP A 131 -20.97 -16.10 0.80
C TRP A 131 -20.95 -15.72 -0.68
N PRO A 132 -21.16 -14.45 -1.04
CA PRO A 132 -21.61 -13.35 -0.18
C PRO A 132 -23.12 -13.40 0.12
N ASN A 133 -23.57 -12.61 1.10
CA ASN A 133 -24.99 -12.49 1.51
C ASN A 133 -25.36 -11.07 1.98
N ASN A 134 -26.66 -10.79 2.07
CA ASN A 134 -27.22 -9.49 2.51
C ASN A 134 -27.36 -9.38 4.05
N GLY A 135 -26.78 -10.31 4.80
CA GLY A 135 -26.99 -10.46 6.23
C GLY A 135 -28.35 -11.08 6.58
N PRO A 136 -28.55 -11.47 7.85
CA PRO A 136 -29.73 -12.21 8.27
C PRO A 136 -31.00 -11.37 8.37
N ALA A 137 -30.88 -10.05 8.53
CA ALA A 137 -32.00 -9.14 8.66
C ALA A 137 -32.40 -8.44 7.33
N ASN A 138 -31.74 -8.77 6.20
CA ASN A 138 -31.98 -8.14 4.90
C ASN A 138 -32.01 -6.60 4.93
N LEU A 139 -31.18 -5.99 5.79
CA LEU A 139 -31.09 -4.53 5.95
C LEU A 139 -30.33 -3.85 4.81
N VAL A 140 -29.68 -4.65 3.96
CA VAL A 140 -28.80 -4.20 2.89
C VAL A 140 -29.50 -4.40 1.55
N SER A 141 -29.35 -3.44 0.65
CA SER A 141 -29.85 -3.55 -0.72
C SER A 141 -29.19 -4.73 -1.46
N THR A 142 -29.92 -5.37 -2.37
CA THR A 142 -29.36 -6.49 -3.14
C THR A 142 -28.22 -6.01 -4.02
N TYR A 143 -27.10 -6.72 -3.97
CA TYR A 143 -25.90 -6.42 -4.75
C TYR A 143 -25.38 -7.68 -5.45
N LYS A 144 -24.49 -7.50 -6.42
CA LYS A 144 -23.75 -8.57 -7.07
C LYS A 144 -22.29 -8.54 -6.64
N SER A 145 -21.69 -9.72 -6.49
CA SER A 145 -20.27 -9.83 -6.20
C SER A 145 -19.42 -9.50 -7.43
N MET A 146 -18.25 -8.92 -7.19
CA MET A 146 -17.28 -8.68 -8.24
C MET A 146 -16.72 -10.02 -8.71
N GLN A 147 -16.78 -10.27 -10.02
CA GLN A 147 -16.28 -11.50 -10.61
C GLN A 147 -14.77 -11.38 -10.90
N PRO A 148 -14.00 -12.48 -10.82
CA PRO A 148 -12.55 -12.45 -11.04
C PRO A 148 -12.16 -12.06 -12.48
N TRP A 149 -13.06 -12.25 -13.44
CA TRP A 149 -12.83 -11.93 -14.86
C TRP A 149 -13.78 -10.83 -15.34
N PRO A 150 -13.32 -9.87 -16.19
CA PRO A 150 -11.96 -9.73 -16.71
C PRO A 150 -11.05 -8.82 -15.86
N VAL A 151 -11.60 -7.82 -15.18
CA VAL A 151 -10.83 -6.70 -14.63
C VAL A 151 -9.83 -7.14 -13.55
N PRO A 152 -10.21 -7.92 -12.53
CA PRO A 152 -9.24 -8.35 -11.51
C PRO A 152 -8.11 -9.20 -12.09
N THR A 153 -8.41 -10.06 -13.07
CA THR A 153 -7.40 -10.89 -13.75
C THR A 153 -6.41 -10.06 -14.57
N ILE A 154 -6.88 -9.01 -15.27
CA ILE A 154 -6.01 -8.06 -15.97
C ILE A 154 -5.13 -7.31 -14.98
N ASN A 155 -5.69 -6.86 -13.85
CA ASN A 155 -4.92 -6.22 -12.78
C ASN A 155 -3.83 -7.13 -12.21
N THR A 156 -4.12 -8.42 -12.02
CA THR A 156 -3.11 -9.42 -11.64
C THR A 156 -2.00 -9.53 -12.68
N ALA A 157 -2.34 -9.58 -13.98
CA ALA A 157 -1.35 -9.64 -15.04
C ALA A 157 -0.47 -8.38 -15.08
N LEU A 158 -1.04 -7.19 -14.87
CA LEU A 158 -0.31 -5.92 -14.80
C LEU A 158 0.69 -5.89 -13.65
N LEU A 159 0.27 -6.26 -12.44
CA LEU A 159 1.17 -6.26 -11.27
C LEU A 159 2.30 -7.28 -11.42
N LEU A 160 1.98 -8.52 -11.81
CA LEU A 160 3.02 -9.55 -12.04
C LEU A 160 4.01 -9.14 -13.13
N SER A 161 3.51 -8.53 -14.21
CA SER A 161 4.37 -7.98 -15.26
C SER A 161 5.25 -6.85 -14.70
N SER A 162 4.70 -5.99 -13.84
CA SER A 162 5.45 -4.89 -13.21
C SER A 162 6.56 -5.40 -12.29
N GLY A 163 6.32 -6.46 -11.52
CA GLY A 163 7.34 -7.11 -10.70
C GLY A 163 8.46 -7.73 -11.54
N ALA A 164 8.11 -8.33 -12.68
CA ALA A 164 9.11 -8.84 -13.63
C ALA A 164 9.95 -7.70 -14.22
N THR A 165 9.33 -6.60 -14.67
CA THR A 165 10.07 -5.43 -15.20
C THR A 165 10.97 -4.80 -14.14
N LEU A 166 10.53 -4.74 -12.89
CA LEU A 166 11.32 -4.23 -11.78
C LEU A 166 12.55 -5.09 -11.51
N THR A 167 12.38 -6.42 -11.53
CA THR A 167 13.47 -7.38 -11.38
C THR A 167 14.52 -7.21 -12.50
N VAL A 168 14.07 -7.04 -13.75
CA VAL A 168 14.98 -6.76 -14.89
C VAL A 168 15.71 -5.43 -14.69
N SER A 169 15.03 -4.41 -14.17
CA SER A 169 15.66 -3.13 -13.82
C SER A 169 16.74 -3.30 -12.76
N HIS A 170 16.49 -4.09 -11.71
CA HIS A 170 17.46 -4.32 -10.64
C HIS A 170 18.73 -5.02 -11.16
N HIS A 171 18.57 -6.08 -11.94
CA HIS A 171 19.70 -6.77 -12.56
C HIS A 171 20.48 -5.84 -13.49
N ALA A 172 19.80 -5.03 -14.30
CA ALA A 172 20.46 -4.05 -15.15
C ALA A 172 21.26 -3.01 -14.34
N LEU A 173 20.78 -2.58 -13.16
CA LEU A 173 21.52 -1.68 -12.29
C LEU A 173 22.77 -2.34 -11.71
N ARG A 174 22.66 -3.59 -11.26
CA ARG A 174 23.79 -4.39 -10.73
C ARG A 174 24.85 -4.67 -11.80
N ASP A 175 24.44 -4.86 -13.05
CA ASP A 175 25.35 -5.01 -14.19
C ASP A 175 25.86 -3.67 -14.74
N ASN A 176 25.63 -2.56 -14.01
CA ASN A 176 26.02 -1.20 -14.37
C ASN A 176 25.42 -0.67 -15.71
N HIS A 177 24.33 -1.27 -16.18
CA HIS A 177 23.56 -0.85 -17.35
C HIS A 177 22.47 0.18 -17.00
N ARG A 178 22.88 1.37 -16.57
CA ARG A 178 21.96 2.42 -16.05
C ARG A 178 20.81 2.78 -16.99
N ARG A 179 21.06 2.94 -18.30
CA ARG A 179 19.99 3.27 -19.27
C ARG A 179 18.92 2.19 -19.33
N LYS A 180 19.34 0.92 -19.30
CA LYS A 180 18.43 -0.23 -19.28
C LYS A 180 17.61 -0.25 -17.98
N ALA A 181 18.26 -0.01 -16.84
CA ALA A 181 17.57 0.10 -15.54
C ALA A 181 16.49 1.22 -15.56
N ILE A 182 16.81 2.40 -16.08
CA ILE A 182 15.85 3.52 -16.19
C ILE A 182 14.61 3.12 -17.01
N VAL A 183 14.80 2.49 -18.18
CA VAL A 183 13.69 2.11 -19.06
C VAL A 183 12.77 1.08 -18.40
N TRP A 184 13.33 0.05 -17.79
CA TRP A 184 12.54 -1.01 -17.15
C TRP A 184 11.85 -0.56 -15.86
N LEU A 185 12.49 0.33 -15.07
CA LEU A 185 11.85 0.94 -13.92
C LEU A 185 10.70 1.87 -14.35
N ALA A 186 10.86 2.63 -15.45
CA ALA A 186 9.77 3.45 -15.99
C ALA A 186 8.60 2.58 -16.47
N ALA A 187 8.87 1.44 -17.12
CA ALA A 187 7.83 0.48 -17.51
C ALA A 187 7.07 -0.06 -16.29
N THR A 188 7.77 -0.39 -15.21
CA THR A 188 7.17 -0.80 -13.93
C THR A 188 6.18 0.26 -13.43
N LEU A 189 6.60 1.52 -13.44
CA LEU A 189 5.78 2.65 -12.98
C LEU A 189 4.51 2.81 -13.82
N VAL A 190 4.63 2.70 -15.15
CA VAL A 190 3.48 2.78 -16.07
C VAL A 190 2.48 1.65 -15.80
N LEU A 191 2.96 0.42 -15.61
CA LEU A 191 2.09 -0.72 -15.29
C LEU A 191 1.37 -0.54 -13.95
N GLY A 192 2.06 -0.01 -12.93
CA GLY A 192 1.45 0.32 -11.64
C GLY A 192 0.39 1.42 -11.74
N VAL A 193 0.62 2.44 -12.57
CA VAL A 193 -0.39 3.48 -12.85
C VAL A 193 -1.60 2.89 -13.59
N CYS A 194 -1.39 2.02 -14.58
CA CYS A 194 -2.48 1.32 -15.26
C CYS A 194 -3.31 0.47 -14.29
N PHE A 195 -2.67 -0.24 -13.35
CA PHE A 195 -3.37 -0.97 -12.29
C PHE A 195 -4.27 -0.04 -11.47
N LEU A 196 -3.77 1.11 -11.00
CA LEU A 196 -4.57 2.05 -10.20
C LEU A 196 -5.79 2.59 -10.96
N PHE A 197 -5.64 2.88 -12.25
CA PHE A 197 -6.77 3.32 -13.08
C PHE A 197 -7.82 2.22 -13.25
N LEU A 198 -7.40 0.98 -13.50
CA LEU A 198 -8.33 -0.15 -13.59
C LEU A 198 -8.98 -0.48 -12.25
N GLN A 199 -8.28 -0.30 -11.13
CA GLN A 199 -8.84 -0.42 -9.79
C GLN A 199 -9.91 0.66 -9.55
N GLY A 200 -9.68 1.89 -9.99
CA GLY A 200 -10.68 2.96 -9.96
C GLY A 200 -11.90 2.64 -10.82
N PHE A 201 -11.69 2.07 -12.00
CA PHE A 201 -12.78 1.59 -12.87
C PHE A 201 -13.57 0.46 -12.21
N GLU A 202 -12.91 -0.50 -11.57
CA GLU A 202 -13.55 -1.59 -10.82
C GLU A 202 -14.47 -1.04 -9.73
N TYR A 203 -14.02 -0.03 -8.96
CA TYR A 203 -14.85 0.60 -7.94
C TYR A 203 -16.03 1.37 -8.52
N PHE A 204 -15.82 2.06 -9.64
CA PHE A 204 -16.90 2.72 -10.36
C PHE A 204 -17.97 1.70 -10.82
N HIS A 205 -17.54 0.59 -11.42
CA HIS A 205 -18.43 -0.49 -11.86
C HIS A 205 -19.16 -1.15 -10.67
N ALA A 206 -18.44 -1.41 -9.56
CA ALA A 206 -19.02 -1.97 -8.34
C ALA A 206 -20.18 -1.11 -7.80
N TYR A 207 -19.95 0.20 -7.68
CA TYR A 207 -20.95 1.13 -7.15
C TYR A 207 -22.13 1.33 -8.10
N ASN A 208 -21.89 1.50 -9.41
CA ASN A 208 -22.94 1.92 -10.35
C ASN A 208 -23.71 0.75 -10.97
N GLU A 209 -23.06 -0.39 -11.22
CA GLU A 209 -23.67 -1.51 -11.95
C GLU A 209 -23.98 -2.71 -11.06
N LEU A 210 -23.18 -2.94 -10.01
CA LEU A 210 -23.36 -4.08 -9.11
C LEU A 210 -24.09 -3.73 -7.82
N ASN A 211 -24.32 -2.43 -7.55
CA ASN A 211 -24.82 -1.92 -6.27
C ASN A 211 -23.98 -2.41 -5.07
N LEU A 212 -22.71 -2.71 -5.32
CA LEU A 212 -21.73 -3.13 -4.33
C LEU A 212 -21.03 -1.88 -3.80
N THR A 213 -21.33 -1.54 -2.55
CA THR A 213 -20.85 -0.33 -1.88
C THR A 213 -20.20 -0.68 -0.54
N LEU A 214 -19.54 0.29 0.10
CA LEU A 214 -19.07 0.16 1.49
C LEU A 214 -20.19 -0.21 2.48
N ALA A 215 -21.44 0.15 2.18
CA ALA A 215 -22.61 -0.16 3.00
C ALA A 215 -23.27 -1.50 2.63
N SER A 216 -22.71 -2.27 1.68
CA SER A 216 -23.23 -3.57 1.25
C SER A 216 -22.91 -4.70 2.24
N GLY A 217 -23.14 -4.45 3.53
CA GLY A 217 -22.89 -5.38 4.63
C GLY A 217 -21.41 -5.72 4.82
N ILE A 218 -21.16 -6.87 5.45
CA ILE A 218 -19.80 -7.33 5.76
C ILE A 218 -18.98 -7.67 4.51
N TYR A 219 -19.62 -8.12 3.43
CA TYR A 219 -18.92 -8.38 2.17
C TYR A 219 -18.40 -7.08 1.55
N GLY A 220 -19.28 -6.08 1.36
CA GLY A 220 -18.89 -4.79 0.81
C GLY A 220 -17.80 -4.10 1.63
N SER A 221 -17.97 -4.04 2.96
CA SER A 221 -16.98 -3.38 3.83
C SER A 221 -15.63 -4.08 3.82
N THR A 222 -15.59 -5.42 3.90
CA THR A 222 -14.31 -6.15 3.85
C THR A 222 -13.66 -6.10 2.47
N PHE A 223 -14.44 -6.19 1.38
CA PHE A 223 -13.97 -6.04 0.00
C PHE A 223 -13.24 -4.71 -0.16
N PHE A 224 -13.92 -3.58 0.07
CA PHE A 224 -13.34 -2.24 -0.16
C PHE A 224 -12.23 -1.88 0.83
N LEU A 225 -12.25 -2.39 2.08
CA LEU A 225 -11.15 -2.18 3.02
C LEU A 225 -9.89 -2.92 2.55
N LEU A 226 -10.01 -4.20 2.22
CA LEU A 226 -8.89 -5.02 1.76
C LEU A 226 -8.27 -4.49 0.46
N THR A 227 -9.10 -4.30 -0.57
CA THR A 227 -8.62 -3.81 -1.89
C THR A 227 -8.26 -2.33 -1.84
N GLY A 228 -8.93 -1.53 -1.01
CA GLY A 228 -8.68 -0.10 -0.84
C GLY A 228 -7.33 0.17 -0.18
N PHE A 229 -7.04 -0.49 0.94
CA PHE A 229 -5.72 -0.38 1.55
C PHE A 229 -4.62 -0.92 0.64
N HIS A 230 -4.86 -2.01 -0.07
CA HIS A 230 -3.89 -2.50 -1.06
C HIS A 230 -3.64 -1.47 -2.16
N GLY A 231 -4.68 -0.89 -2.76
CA GLY A 231 -4.55 0.18 -3.75
C GLY A 231 -3.79 1.40 -3.22
N PHE A 232 -4.00 1.77 -1.96
CA PHE A 232 -3.21 2.81 -1.29
C PHE A 232 -1.72 2.44 -1.18
N HIS A 233 -1.40 1.18 -0.87
CA HIS A 233 -0.02 0.70 -0.83
C HIS A 233 0.62 0.65 -2.24
N VAL A 234 -0.14 0.28 -3.27
CA VAL A 234 0.32 0.37 -4.67
C VAL A 234 0.65 1.82 -5.03
N PHE A 235 -0.20 2.77 -4.65
CA PHE A 235 0.06 4.19 -4.84
C PHE A 235 1.33 4.64 -4.11
N LEU A 236 1.48 4.34 -2.82
CA LEU A 236 2.67 4.68 -2.05
C LEU A 236 3.93 4.04 -2.65
N GLY A 237 3.91 2.75 -2.96
CA GLY A 237 5.01 2.05 -3.61
C GLY A 237 5.37 2.69 -4.95
N GLY A 238 4.37 3.14 -5.71
CA GLY A 238 4.54 3.83 -6.98
C GLY A 238 5.24 5.17 -6.79
N THR A 239 4.88 5.94 -5.76
CA THR A 239 5.57 7.20 -5.43
C THR A 239 7.03 6.95 -5.02
N MET A 240 7.31 5.89 -4.24
CA MET A 240 8.67 5.51 -3.87
C MET A 240 9.50 5.14 -5.11
N LEU A 241 8.96 4.30 -6.00
CA LEU A 241 9.61 3.94 -7.26
C LEU A 241 9.80 5.15 -8.18
N ALA A 242 8.89 6.12 -8.19
CA ALA A 242 9.03 7.36 -8.95
C ALA A 242 10.22 8.21 -8.45
N VAL A 243 10.37 8.32 -7.12
CA VAL A 243 11.52 8.98 -6.50
C VAL A 243 12.82 8.24 -6.80
N VAL A 244 12.81 6.89 -6.71
CA VAL A 244 13.97 6.06 -7.10
C VAL A 244 14.29 6.24 -8.59
N LEU A 245 13.31 6.30 -9.48
CA LEU A 245 13.52 6.56 -10.89
C LEU A 245 14.17 7.92 -11.13
N ALA A 246 13.68 8.97 -10.47
CA ALA A 246 14.28 10.31 -10.55
C ALA A 246 15.73 10.31 -10.07
N ARG A 247 16.03 9.63 -8.96
CA ARG A 247 17.39 9.46 -8.43
C ARG A 247 18.28 8.64 -9.37
N LEU A 248 17.75 7.60 -9.98
CA LEU A 248 18.45 6.77 -10.96
C LEU A 248 18.78 7.57 -12.24
N ILE A 249 17.87 8.44 -12.69
CA ILE A 249 18.10 9.38 -13.80
C ILE A 249 19.17 10.41 -13.44
N ARG A 250 19.26 10.85 -12.18
CA ARG A 250 20.33 11.76 -11.71
C ARG A 250 21.66 11.06 -11.43
N GLY A 251 21.65 9.74 -11.20
CA GLY A 251 22.87 8.94 -11.07
C GLY A 251 23.32 8.73 -9.63
N HIS A 252 22.37 8.76 -8.71
CA HIS A 252 22.58 8.59 -7.28
C HIS A 252 22.84 7.13 -6.87
N PHE A 253 22.86 6.20 -7.83
CA PHE A 253 23.00 4.76 -7.57
C PHE A 253 24.17 4.17 -8.34
N THR A 254 24.89 3.26 -7.69
CA THR A 254 25.93 2.42 -8.30
C THR A 254 25.54 0.95 -8.20
N ALA A 255 26.26 0.09 -8.93
CA ALA A 255 26.07 -1.36 -8.89
C ALA A 255 26.21 -1.94 -7.47
N GLU A 256 26.99 -1.30 -6.60
CA GLU A 256 27.25 -1.74 -5.22
C GLU A 256 26.41 -0.97 -4.18
N HIS A 257 26.06 0.29 -4.48
CA HIS A 257 25.35 1.18 -3.56
C HIS A 257 24.03 1.65 -4.17
N HIS A 258 22.97 0.93 -3.84
CA HIS A 258 21.63 1.20 -4.34
C HIS A 258 20.53 0.74 -3.36
N PHE A 259 20.76 0.82 -2.05
CA PHE A 259 19.80 0.37 -1.04
C PHE A 259 18.41 0.99 -1.22
N ALA A 260 18.28 2.29 -1.52
CA ALA A 260 16.97 2.90 -1.71
C ALA A 260 16.19 2.29 -2.89
N PHE A 261 16.90 1.83 -3.94
CA PHE A 261 16.29 1.05 -5.01
C PHE A 261 15.82 -0.32 -4.47
N GLU A 262 16.68 -1.04 -3.73
CA GLU A 262 16.34 -2.37 -3.20
C GLU A 262 15.19 -2.32 -2.21
N GLY A 263 15.17 -1.34 -1.30
CA GLY A 263 14.07 -1.15 -0.35
C GLY A 263 12.74 -0.89 -1.05
N ALA A 264 12.73 0.01 -2.04
CA ALA A 264 11.52 0.24 -2.83
C ALA A 264 11.10 -0.99 -3.64
N ALA A 265 12.06 -1.79 -4.14
CA ALA A 265 11.77 -3.03 -4.84
C ALA A 265 11.19 -4.11 -3.91
N TRP A 266 11.72 -4.24 -2.69
CA TRP A 266 11.15 -5.13 -1.67
C TRP A 266 9.72 -4.74 -1.31
N TYR A 267 9.46 -3.44 -1.16
CA TYR A 267 8.09 -2.96 -0.92
C TYR A 267 7.15 -3.27 -2.08
N TRP A 268 7.58 -3.05 -3.32
CA TRP A 268 6.76 -3.33 -4.50
C TRP A 268 6.41 -4.83 -4.62
N HIS A 269 7.39 -5.72 -4.41
CA HIS A 269 7.13 -7.16 -4.39
C HIS A 269 6.25 -7.60 -3.22
N PHE A 270 6.36 -6.95 -2.06
CA PHE A 270 5.42 -7.17 -0.97
C PHE A 270 3.98 -6.84 -1.40
N VAL A 271 3.78 -5.71 -2.07
CA VAL A 271 2.48 -5.30 -2.61
C VAL A 271 1.96 -6.31 -3.64
N ASP A 272 2.82 -6.85 -4.50
CA ASP A 272 2.47 -7.93 -5.45
C ASP A 272 1.96 -9.19 -4.70
N VAL A 273 2.65 -9.61 -3.64
CA VAL A 273 2.30 -10.81 -2.86
C VAL A 273 0.95 -10.63 -2.15
N VAL A 274 0.70 -9.46 -1.56
CA VAL A 274 -0.60 -9.16 -0.94
C VAL A 274 -1.71 -9.18 -1.99
N TRP A 275 -1.48 -8.65 -3.19
CA TRP A 275 -2.46 -8.70 -4.28
C TRP A 275 -2.82 -10.13 -4.66
N LEU A 276 -1.84 -11.04 -4.77
CA LEU A 276 -2.13 -12.44 -5.09
C LEU A 276 -3.01 -13.09 -4.02
N GLY A 277 -2.76 -12.80 -2.74
CA GLY A 277 -3.62 -13.23 -1.65
C GLY A 277 -5.06 -12.69 -1.79
N LEU A 278 -5.20 -11.41 -2.11
CA LEU A 278 -6.50 -10.78 -2.37
C LEU A 278 -7.20 -11.41 -3.58
N TYR A 279 -6.49 -11.56 -4.69
CA TYR A 279 -7.01 -12.12 -5.92
C TYR A 279 -7.62 -13.50 -5.68
N VAL A 280 -6.95 -14.37 -4.94
CA VAL A 280 -7.49 -15.70 -4.60
C VAL A 280 -8.63 -15.60 -3.59
N VAL A 281 -8.41 -14.96 -2.44
CA VAL A 281 -9.35 -15.04 -1.30
C VAL A 281 -10.61 -14.19 -1.47
N VAL A 282 -10.51 -13.06 -2.17
CA VAL A 282 -11.63 -12.11 -2.32
C VAL A 282 -12.42 -12.36 -3.59
N TYR A 283 -11.76 -12.78 -4.68
CA TYR A 283 -12.41 -12.91 -5.99
C TYR A 283 -12.75 -14.34 -6.39
N TRP A 284 -11.97 -15.33 -5.98
CA TRP A 284 -12.19 -16.74 -6.36
C TRP A 284 -12.87 -17.57 -5.28
N LEU A 285 -12.61 -17.27 -4.02
CA LEU A 285 -13.22 -17.91 -2.85
C LEU A 285 -14.34 -17.05 -2.29
#